data_AF-A0A8J3JCA8-F1
#
_entry.id   AF-A0A8J3JCA8-F1
#
_cell.length_a   1.000
_cell.length_b   1.000
_cell.length_c   1.000
_cell.angle_alpha   90.00
_cell.angle_beta   90.00
_cell.angle_gamma   90.00
#
_symmetry.space_group_name_H-M   'P 1'
#
loop_
_entity.id
_entity.type
_entity.pdbx_description
1 polymer ?
#
loop_
_entity_poly.entity_id
_entity_poly.type
_entity_poly.pdbx_seq_one_letter_code
_entity_poly.pdbx_strand_id
1 'polypeptide(L)'
;MSAKAPWPPVGTCVAHRGACGTTPENTVVGCVEAIRQGALAIEVDLQRTSDDELVIAHDSTMARTTDIAQVLPDRADTRLAELSLAELRKLDAGSWFDPRFAGATVPTLGELLDAIAGRATLLVEMKWPDRFPGIEAQLVTELRRCLGPALDRADLPPVALQATDPDLLRTLRDLVPPTVPLVLMTGVRPPLDLADFAGLGDWISAYVPLGRELPDGYVDAVHGHGVRVLPWTVDAPEGVAAMAALGADGVITNHLPYAAPVLRGDPSGLARTPVRVARASVPDEYTVLTADADTDLGGWALRNQLMERQWLPDTTLAAGADLVMPAPDPAYLDNYGDTLTLYDPTGAVVDLHFYR
;
A
#
# COMPACT_ATOMS: atom_id res chain seq x y z
N MET A 1 13.84 27.44 13.06
CA MET A 1 13.19 26.15 12.76
C MET A 1 13.75 25.69 11.42
N SER A 2 14.31 24.47 11.33
CA SER A 2 14.70 23.92 10.03
C SER A 2 13.44 23.80 9.18
N ALA A 3 13.51 24.14 7.89
CA ALA A 3 12.42 23.81 6.99
C ALA A 3 12.24 22.29 6.98
N LYS A 4 11.00 21.80 7.05
CA LYS A 4 10.68 20.38 6.92
C LYS A 4 11.03 19.91 5.52
N ALA A 5 11.37 18.63 5.39
CA ALA A 5 11.52 18.02 4.09
C ALA A 5 10.21 18.20 3.28
N PRO A 6 10.32 18.51 1.99
CA PRO A 6 9.15 18.65 1.13
C PRO A 6 8.50 17.28 0.91
N TRP A 7 7.17 17.22 0.99
CA TRP A 7 6.39 16.08 0.53
C TRP A 7 5.88 16.34 -0.90
N PRO A 8 5.63 15.31 -1.73
CA PRO A 8 4.92 15.48 -2.99
C PRO A 8 3.66 16.35 -2.88
N PRO A 9 3.21 17.01 -3.97
CA PRO A 9 2.12 17.98 -3.94
C PRO A 9 0.80 17.44 -3.36
N VAL A 10 -0.03 18.32 -2.80
CA VAL A 10 -1.40 18.01 -2.34
C VAL A 10 -2.23 17.39 -3.48
N GLY A 11 -3.07 16.42 -3.16
CA GLY A 11 -3.87 15.66 -4.13
C GLY A 11 -3.09 14.57 -4.85
N THR A 12 -1.94 14.18 -4.29
CA THR A 12 -1.14 13.03 -4.75
C THR A 12 -1.59 11.76 -4.02
N CYS A 13 -1.90 10.71 -4.77
CA CYS A 13 -2.03 9.37 -4.21
C CYS A 13 -0.65 8.73 -4.05
N VAL A 14 -0.45 8.06 -2.92
CA VAL A 14 0.68 7.15 -2.72
C VAL A 14 0.24 5.75 -3.15
N ALA A 15 0.97 5.15 -4.09
CA ALA A 15 0.67 3.82 -4.60
C ALA A 15 1.08 2.76 -3.56
N HIS A 16 0.11 2.12 -2.89
CA HIS A 16 0.38 1.14 -1.84
C HIS A 16 1.05 -0.11 -2.42
N ARG A 17 2.29 -0.41 -2.02
CA ARG A 17 3.10 -1.53 -2.56
C ARG A 17 3.22 -1.51 -4.09
N GLY A 18 3.27 -0.32 -4.70
CA GLY A 18 3.15 -0.13 -6.15
C GLY A 18 1.69 -0.05 -6.63
N ALA A 19 1.44 -0.35 -7.91
CA ALA A 19 0.08 -0.42 -8.45
C ALA A 19 -0.57 -1.77 -8.11
N CYS A 20 -0.59 -2.13 -6.82
CA CYS A 20 -0.95 -3.48 -6.36
C CYS A 20 -2.38 -3.88 -6.72
N GLY A 21 -3.29 -2.93 -6.95
CA GLY A 21 -4.62 -3.21 -7.49
C GLY A 21 -4.60 -3.90 -8.86
N THR A 22 -3.58 -3.64 -9.68
CA THR A 22 -3.48 -4.10 -11.08
C THR A 22 -2.24 -4.94 -11.39
N THR A 23 -1.30 -5.06 -10.45
CA THR A 23 0.01 -5.73 -10.62
C THR A 23 0.45 -6.41 -9.32
N PRO A 24 1.37 -7.39 -9.34
CA PRO A 24 1.90 -7.99 -8.11
C PRO A 24 2.56 -6.93 -7.22
N GLU A 25 2.14 -6.90 -5.96
CA GLU A 25 2.64 -5.98 -4.93
C GLU A 25 4.16 -6.09 -4.76
N ASN A 26 4.81 -4.99 -4.37
CA ASN A 26 6.23 -4.97 -3.99
C ASN A 26 7.18 -5.49 -5.09
N THR A 27 6.79 -5.35 -6.38
CA THR A 27 7.62 -5.70 -7.55
C THR A 27 8.05 -4.46 -8.36
N VAL A 28 9.12 -4.61 -9.14
CA VAL A 28 9.52 -3.59 -10.14
C VAL A 28 8.38 -3.28 -11.12
N VAL A 29 7.68 -4.32 -11.59
CA VAL A 29 6.55 -4.16 -12.52
C VAL A 29 5.45 -3.30 -11.91
N GLY A 30 5.10 -3.56 -10.64
CA GLY A 30 4.09 -2.76 -9.95
C GLY A 30 4.49 -1.32 -9.68
N CYS A 31 5.77 -1.06 -9.39
CA CYS A 31 6.27 0.31 -9.23
C CYS A 31 6.29 1.08 -10.55
N VAL A 32 6.72 0.44 -11.65
CA VAL A 32 6.72 1.07 -12.98
C VAL A 32 5.29 1.35 -13.45
N GLU A 33 4.37 0.44 -13.18
CA GLU A 33 2.95 0.65 -13.48
C GLU A 33 2.36 1.81 -12.68
N ALA A 34 2.70 1.95 -11.40
CA ALA A 34 2.26 3.10 -10.59
C ALA A 34 2.72 4.43 -11.20
N ILE A 35 3.98 4.51 -11.68
CA ILE A 35 4.48 5.68 -12.41
C ILE A 35 3.69 5.92 -13.69
N ARG A 36 3.37 4.85 -14.44
CA ARG A 36 2.56 4.95 -15.68
C ARG A 36 1.15 5.48 -15.39
N GLN A 37 0.59 5.14 -14.23
CA GLN A 37 -0.70 5.65 -13.75
C GLN A 37 -0.61 7.06 -13.15
N GLY A 38 0.58 7.66 -13.13
CA GLY A 38 0.80 9.05 -12.70
C GLY A 38 1.04 9.22 -11.19
N ALA A 39 1.38 8.16 -10.46
CA ALA A 39 1.79 8.28 -9.06
C ALA A 39 3.09 9.08 -8.94
N LEU A 40 3.09 10.06 -8.03
CA LEU A 40 4.31 10.80 -7.65
C LEU A 40 4.96 10.21 -6.38
N ALA A 41 4.29 9.29 -5.71
CA ALA A 41 4.80 8.55 -4.57
C ALA A 41 4.36 7.08 -4.64
N ILE A 42 5.26 6.18 -4.26
CA ILE A 42 5.03 4.73 -4.22
C ILE A 42 5.47 4.24 -2.86
N GLU A 43 4.59 3.56 -2.14
CA GLU A 43 4.91 2.91 -0.87
C GLU A 43 5.42 1.49 -1.14
N VAL A 44 6.39 1.05 -0.34
CA VAL A 44 6.95 -0.31 -0.37
C VAL A 44 7.39 -0.78 1.01
N ASP A 45 7.36 -2.10 1.21
CA ASP A 45 7.73 -2.75 2.48
C ASP A 45 9.17 -3.28 2.44
N LEU A 46 10.05 -2.73 3.28
CA LEU A 46 11.44 -3.14 3.39
C LEU A 46 11.63 -4.25 4.43
N GLN A 47 12.36 -5.29 4.04
CA GLN A 47 12.89 -6.33 4.91
C GLN A 47 14.37 -6.62 4.58
N ARG A 48 14.98 -7.52 5.36
CA ARG A 48 16.37 -7.96 5.19
C ARG A 48 16.46 -9.47 5.11
N THR A 49 17.26 -9.98 4.18
CA THR A 49 17.58 -11.41 4.02
C THR A 49 18.59 -11.90 5.07
N SER A 50 18.87 -13.20 5.09
CA SER A 50 19.88 -13.80 5.99
C SER A 50 21.32 -13.45 5.63
N ASP A 51 21.57 -12.99 4.41
CA ASP A 51 22.85 -12.51 3.88
C ASP A 51 22.91 -10.97 3.82
N ASP A 52 22.11 -10.29 4.64
CA ASP A 52 22.09 -8.83 4.82
C ASP A 52 21.75 -8.01 3.56
N GLU A 53 20.96 -8.56 2.65
CA GLU A 53 20.44 -7.83 1.49
C GLU A 53 19.09 -7.18 1.83
N LEU A 54 18.94 -5.90 1.48
CA LEU A 54 17.68 -5.17 1.65
C LEU A 54 16.73 -5.47 0.50
N VAL A 55 15.62 -6.14 0.81
CA VAL A 55 14.63 -6.62 -0.15
C VAL A 55 13.25 -6.07 0.16
N ILE A 56 12.37 -6.16 -0.83
CA ILE A 56 11.05 -5.54 -0.78
C ILE A 56 9.97 -6.62 -0.73
N ALA A 57 9.32 -6.74 0.42
CA ALA A 57 8.27 -7.72 0.69
C ALA A 57 7.50 -7.36 1.97
N HIS A 58 6.19 -7.58 1.96
CA HIS A 58 5.32 -7.26 3.10
C HIS A 58 5.38 -8.30 4.22
N ASP A 59 5.20 -9.57 3.87
CA ASP A 59 4.96 -10.65 4.83
C ASP A 59 6.24 -11.19 5.43
N SER A 60 6.16 -11.80 6.61
CA SER A 60 7.33 -12.45 7.22
C SER A 60 7.74 -13.74 6.51
N THR A 61 6.90 -14.31 5.65
CA THR A 61 7.17 -15.50 4.82
C THR A 61 6.83 -15.19 3.36
N MET A 62 7.29 -16.01 2.41
CA MET A 62 7.04 -15.79 0.98
C MET A 62 5.84 -16.60 0.44
N ALA A 63 5.06 -17.24 1.31
CA ALA A 63 4.02 -18.20 0.90
C ALA A 63 2.87 -17.55 0.11
N ARG A 64 2.45 -16.33 0.47
CA ARG A 64 1.32 -15.64 -0.17
C ARG A 64 1.68 -15.08 -1.55
N THR A 65 2.89 -14.53 -1.69
CA THR A 65 3.28 -13.72 -2.85
C THR A 65 4.30 -14.38 -3.75
N THR A 66 4.58 -15.67 -3.56
CA THR A 66 5.48 -16.44 -4.43
C THR A 66 5.09 -17.91 -4.56
N ASP A 67 5.84 -18.64 -5.39
CA ASP A 67 5.78 -20.09 -5.53
C ASP A 67 6.75 -20.86 -4.59
N ILE A 68 7.15 -20.29 -3.45
CA ILE A 68 8.13 -20.89 -2.52
C ILE A 68 7.80 -22.34 -2.13
N ALA A 69 6.52 -22.68 -1.92
CA ALA A 69 6.12 -24.03 -1.57
C ALA A 69 6.42 -25.07 -2.67
N GLN A 70 6.57 -24.62 -3.92
CA GLN A 70 6.90 -25.45 -5.07
C GLN A 70 8.42 -25.48 -5.33
N VAL A 71 9.08 -24.32 -5.23
CA VAL A 71 10.51 -24.17 -5.56
C VAL A 71 11.43 -24.60 -4.41
N LEU A 72 11.02 -24.33 -3.16
CA LEU A 72 11.76 -24.65 -1.94
C LEU A 72 10.80 -25.28 -0.90
N PRO A 73 10.26 -26.49 -1.15
CA PRO A 73 9.22 -27.09 -0.29
C PRO A 73 9.64 -27.24 1.18
N ASP A 74 10.91 -27.59 1.44
CA ASP A 74 11.45 -27.71 2.80
C ASP A 74 11.59 -26.35 3.53
N ARG A 75 11.40 -25.25 2.79
CA ARG A 75 11.49 -23.86 3.27
C ARG A 75 10.16 -23.11 3.19
N ALA A 76 9.04 -23.76 2.84
CA ALA A 76 7.78 -23.09 2.51
C ALA A 76 7.28 -22.11 3.60
N ASP A 77 7.43 -22.48 4.87
CA ASP A 77 7.03 -21.68 6.03
C ASP A 77 8.19 -20.90 6.67
N THR A 78 9.38 -20.91 6.04
CA THR A 78 10.54 -20.21 6.58
C THR A 78 10.36 -18.70 6.48
N ARG A 79 10.83 -17.98 7.49
CA ARG A 79 10.81 -16.52 7.47
C ARG A 79 11.73 -15.97 6.39
N LEU A 80 11.35 -14.84 5.78
CA LEU A 80 12.16 -14.10 4.82
C LEU A 80 13.55 -13.78 5.39
N ALA A 81 13.63 -13.38 6.65
CA ALA A 81 14.88 -13.08 7.36
C ALA A 81 15.87 -14.26 7.43
N GLU A 82 15.41 -15.48 7.16
CA GLU A 82 16.22 -16.69 7.18
C GLU A 82 16.55 -17.17 5.75
N LEU A 83 15.96 -16.55 4.71
CA LEU A 83 16.24 -16.82 3.29
C LEU A 83 17.37 -15.91 2.80
N SER A 84 18.28 -16.45 1.99
CA SER A 84 19.30 -15.65 1.29
C SER A 84 18.70 -14.97 0.06
N LEU A 85 19.32 -13.90 -0.42
CA LEU A 85 18.90 -13.27 -1.68
C LEU A 85 18.92 -14.28 -2.84
N ALA A 86 19.94 -15.14 -2.90
CA ALA A 86 20.05 -16.17 -3.94
C ALA A 86 18.91 -17.20 -3.91
N GLU A 87 18.32 -17.47 -2.75
CA GLU A 87 17.11 -18.30 -2.64
C GLU A 87 15.87 -17.54 -3.10
N LEU A 88 15.70 -16.28 -2.69
CA LEU A 88 14.59 -15.43 -3.12
C LEU A 88 14.56 -15.24 -4.65
N ARG A 89 15.72 -15.17 -5.30
CA ARG A 89 15.82 -15.05 -6.77
C ARG A 89 15.32 -16.25 -7.55
N LYS A 90 15.12 -17.40 -6.91
CA LYS A 90 14.55 -18.58 -7.56
C LYS A 90 13.02 -18.52 -7.65
N LEU A 91 12.41 -17.63 -6.88
CA LEU A 91 10.96 -17.56 -6.71
C LEU A 91 10.32 -16.69 -7.79
N ASP A 92 9.14 -17.08 -8.23
CA ASP A 92 8.24 -16.26 -9.04
C ASP A 92 7.33 -15.44 -8.11
N ALA A 93 7.51 -14.11 -8.11
CA ALA A 93 6.76 -13.16 -7.30
C ALA A 93 5.56 -12.51 -8.03
N GLY A 94 5.18 -13.03 -9.22
CA GLY A 94 4.15 -12.44 -10.07
C GLY A 94 3.03 -13.38 -10.48
N SER A 95 3.31 -14.67 -10.67
CA SER A 95 2.33 -15.67 -11.13
C SER A 95 1.16 -15.87 -10.16
N TRP A 96 1.38 -15.66 -8.85
CA TRP A 96 0.31 -15.66 -7.85
C TRP A 96 -0.73 -14.55 -8.13
N PHE A 97 -0.29 -13.44 -8.73
CA PHE A 97 -1.15 -12.33 -9.07
C PHE A 97 -1.89 -12.58 -10.39
N ASP A 98 -1.16 -12.85 -11.46
CA ASP A 98 -1.73 -13.21 -12.77
C ASP A 98 -0.62 -13.89 -13.58
N PRO A 99 -0.91 -14.97 -14.35
CA PRO A 99 0.10 -15.64 -15.19
C PRO A 99 0.85 -14.70 -16.15
N ARG A 100 0.28 -13.55 -16.52
CA ARG A 100 0.96 -12.51 -17.32
C ARG A 100 2.23 -11.98 -16.66
N PHE A 101 2.29 -11.97 -15.33
CA PHE A 101 3.41 -11.44 -14.57
C PHE A 101 4.43 -12.52 -14.18
N ALA A 102 4.34 -13.71 -14.78
CA ALA A 102 5.30 -14.78 -14.56
C ALA A 102 6.74 -14.30 -14.77
N GLY A 103 7.63 -14.72 -13.87
CA GLY A 103 9.04 -14.32 -13.85
C GLY A 103 9.33 -12.97 -13.18
N ALA A 104 8.34 -12.28 -12.62
CA ALA A 104 8.61 -11.20 -11.67
C ALA A 104 9.39 -11.76 -10.47
N THR A 105 10.33 -11.00 -9.93
CA THR A 105 11.17 -11.43 -8.78
C THR A 105 10.96 -10.51 -7.59
N VAL A 106 11.32 -10.99 -6.40
CA VAL A 106 11.45 -10.15 -5.20
C VAL A 106 12.61 -9.17 -5.42
N PRO A 107 12.37 -7.85 -5.50
CA PRO A 107 13.42 -6.90 -5.84
C PRO A 107 14.23 -6.51 -4.60
N THR A 108 15.48 -6.11 -4.82
CA THR A 108 16.23 -5.36 -3.80
C THR A 108 15.80 -3.90 -3.80
N LEU A 109 16.12 -3.18 -2.71
CA LEU A 109 15.91 -1.73 -2.64
C LEU A 109 16.61 -1.01 -3.81
N GLY A 110 17.85 -1.37 -4.11
CA GLY A 110 18.62 -0.78 -5.21
C GLY A 110 17.95 -0.95 -6.57
N GLU A 111 17.42 -2.15 -6.87
CA GLU A 111 16.71 -2.41 -8.12
C GLU A 111 15.44 -1.57 -8.27
N LEU A 112 14.70 -1.37 -7.19
CA LEU A 112 13.54 -0.47 -7.22
C LEU A 112 13.94 0.98 -7.43
N LEU A 113 14.97 1.47 -6.73
CA LEU A 113 15.45 2.84 -6.90
C LEU A 113 15.92 3.09 -8.34
N ASP A 114 16.65 2.14 -8.92
CA ASP A 114 17.09 2.19 -10.32
C ASP A 114 15.91 2.17 -11.29
N ALA A 115 14.91 1.31 -11.05
CA ALA A 115 13.71 1.24 -11.88
C ALA A 115 12.86 2.51 -11.79
N ILE A 116 12.71 3.11 -10.61
CA ILE A 116 11.95 4.35 -10.41
C ILE A 116 12.69 5.55 -11.02
N ALA A 117 14.03 5.56 -10.93
CA ALA A 117 14.90 6.57 -11.52
C ALA A 117 14.50 8.02 -11.16
N GLY A 118 14.05 8.24 -9.92
CA GLY A 118 13.64 9.55 -9.41
C GLY A 118 12.37 10.13 -10.05
N ARG A 119 11.56 9.31 -10.75
CA ARG A 119 10.27 9.74 -11.33
C ARG A 119 9.12 9.80 -10.31
N ALA A 120 9.29 9.13 -9.18
CA ALA A 120 8.40 9.16 -8.02
C ALA A 120 9.24 9.08 -6.73
N THR A 121 8.68 9.53 -5.62
CA THR A 121 9.22 9.31 -4.28
C THR A 121 8.93 7.88 -3.83
N LEU A 122 9.95 7.13 -3.43
CA LEU A 122 9.76 5.81 -2.81
C LEU A 122 9.57 6.00 -1.29
N LEU A 123 8.35 5.79 -0.80
CA LEU A 123 8.02 5.75 0.62
C LEU A 123 8.34 4.35 1.17
N VAL A 124 9.40 4.23 1.95
CA VAL A 124 9.92 2.95 2.45
C VAL A 124 9.43 2.72 3.88
N GLU A 125 8.58 1.72 4.09
CA GLU A 125 8.21 1.22 5.42
C GLU A 125 9.17 0.11 5.87
N MET A 126 9.77 0.24 7.05
CA MET A 126 10.58 -0.85 7.62
C MET A 126 9.69 -1.85 8.35
N LYS A 127 9.65 -3.09 7.88
CA LYS A 127 8.93 -4.17 8.56
C LYS A 127 9.78 -4.82 9.65
N TRP A 128 9.26 -4.83 10.88
CA TRP A 128 9.87 -5.43 12.07
C TRP A 128 11.34 -5.02 12.32
N PRO A 129 11.65 -3.71 12.38
CA PRO A 129 13.01 -3.19 12.54
C PRO A 129 13.73 -3.75 13.78
N ASP A 130 12.99 -4.05 14.86
CA ASP A 130 13.53 -4.67 16.08
C ASP A 130 14.20 -6.03 15.85
N ARG A 131 13.85 -6.74 14.76
CA ARG A 131 14.49 -8.02 14.38
C ARG A 131 15.84 -7.82 13.71
N PHE A 132 16.16 -6.60 13.29
CA PHE A 132 17.30 -6.27 12.47
C PHE A 132 18.11 -5.11 13.08
N PRO A 133 18.83 -5.33 14.19
CA PRO A 133 19.67 -4.28 14.79
C PRO A 133 20.59 -3.63 13.75
N GLY A 134 20.56 -2.30 13.64
CA GLY A 134 21.38 -1.52 12.72
C GLY A 134 20.81 -1.38 11.29
N ILE A 135 19.58 -1.83 11.04
CA ILE A 135 18.93 -1.71 9.72
C ILE A 135 18.80 -0.25 9.26
N GLU A 136 18.70 0.70 10.18
CA GLU A 136 18.65 2.15 9.89
C GLU A 136 19.94 2.61 9.22
N ALA A 137 21.09 2.26 9.82
CA ALA A 137 22.40 2.61 9.29
C ALA A 137 22.67 1.89 7.96
N GLN A 138 22.23 0.64 7.85
CA GLN A 138 22.32 -0.14 6.61
C GLN A 138 21.49 0.49 5.48
N LEU A 139 20.22 0.83 5.76
CA LEU A 139 19.32 1.50 4.83
C LEU A 139 19.93 2.81 4.33
N VAL A 140 20.40 3.67 5.24
CA VAL A 140 20.99 4.95 4.86
C VAL A 140 22.30 4.76 4.06
N THR A 141 23.09 3.74 4.37
CA THR A 141 24.28 3.39 3.59
C THR A 141 23.90 2.97 2.17
N GLU A 142 22.87 2.15 2.03
CA GLU A 142 22.38 1.68 0.73
C GLU A 142 21.77 2.83 -0.09
N LEU A 143 20.98 3.70 0.54
CA LEU A 143 20.45 4.91 -0.10
C LEU A 143 21.56 5.83 -0.61
N ARG A 144 22.62 6.04 0.18
CA ARG A 144 23.80 6.82 -0.26
C ARG A 144 24.52 6.14 -1.42
N ARG A 145 24.63 4.81 -1.40
CA ARG A 145 25.27 4.03 -2.47
C ARG A 145 24.49 4.14 -3.79
N CYS A 146 23.18 3.98 -3.75
CA CYS A 146 22.31 3.98 -4.94
C CYS A 146 22.05 5.38 -5.49
N LEU A 147 21.77 6.35 -4.62
CA LEU A 147 21.31 7.69 -5.04
C LEU A 147 22.44 8.72 -5.08
N GLY A 148 23.51 8.52 -4.32
CA GLY A 148 24.62 9.48 -4.23
C GLY A 148 24.11 10.90 -3.89
N PRO A 149 24.50 11.94 -4.65
CA PRO A 149 24.00 13.30 -4.45
C PRO A 149 22.50 13.46 -4.65
N ALA A 150 21.83 12.58 -5.40
CA ALA A 150 20.40 12.67 -5.65
C ALA A 150 19.57 12.46 -4.36
N LEU A 151 20.14 11.83 -3.32
CA LEU A 151 19.49 11.66 -2.02
C LEU A 151 19.08 13.00 -1.38
N ASP A 152 19.81 14.09 -1.65
CA ASP A 152 19.55 15.42 -1.09
C ASP A 152 18.66 16.29 -2.00
N ARG A 153 18.02 15.69 -3.00
CA ARG A 153 17.15 16.39 -3.95
C ARG A 153 15.83 16.79 -3.27
N ALA A 154 15.49 18.08 -3.30
CA ALA A 154 14.34 18.63 -2.58
C ALA A 154 13.07 18.83 -3.44
N ASP A 155 13.14 19.01 -4.75
CA ASP A 155 11.95 19.25 -5.59
C ASP A 155 11.00 18.04 -5.62
N LEU A 156 11.58 16.84 -5.75
CA LEU A 156 10.90 15.57 -5.57
C LEU A 156 11.86 14.62 -4.85
N PRO A 157 11.78 14.46 -3.53
CA PRO A 157 12.67 13.56 -2.81
C PRO A 157 12.62 12.16 -3.41
N PRO A 158 13.76 11.52 -3.74
CA PRO A 158 13.75 10.19 -4.32
C PRO A 158 13.24 9.13 -3.35
N VAL A 159 13.32 9.40 -2.05
CA VAL A 159 12.93 8.50 -0.97
C VAL A 159 12.30 9.28 0.18
N ALA A 160 11.35 8.65 0.86
CA ALA A 160 10.83 9.04 2.17
C ALA A 160 10.81 7.80 3.08
N LEU A 161 10.95 8.00 4.39
CA LEU A 161 11.05 6.89 5.35
C LEU A 161 9.84 6.87 6.28
N GLN A 162 9.18 5.72 6.36
CA GLN A 162 7.98 5.48 7.16
C GLN A 162 8.27 4.50 8.30
N ALA A 163 7.74 4.81 9.48
CA ALA A 163 7.75 3.87 10.60
C ALA A 163 6.58 4.11 11.55
N THR A 164 6.26 3.09 12.35
CA THR A 164 5.27 3.16 13.44
C THR A 164 5.86 3.55 14.80
N ASP A 165 7.19 3.54 14.89
CA ASP A 165 7.96 3.90 16.07
C ASP A 165 8.62 5.30 15.91
N PRO A 166 8.23 6.29 16.72
CA PRO A 166 8.86 7.61 16.71
C PRO A 166 10.36 7.60 17.07
N ASP A 167 10.84 6.67 17.89
CA ASP A 167 12.25 6.59 18.27
C ASP A 167 13.12 6.17 17.07
N LEU A 168 12.66 5.19 16.30
CA LEU A 168 13.26 4.82 15.02
C LEU A 168 13.37 6.01 14.06
N LEU A 169 12.30 6.82 13.94
CA LEU A 169 12.31 8.01 13.10
C LEU A 169 13.29 9.08 13.62
N ARG A 170 13.49 9.21 14.95
CA ARG A 170 14.51 10.09 15.52
C ARG A 170 15.92 9.63 15.14
N THR A 171 16.19 8.33 15.23
CA THR A 171 17.47 7.76 14.77
C THR A 171 17.70 8.05 13.29
N LEU A 172 16.69 7.82 12.45
CA LEU A 172 16.79 8.11 11.02
C LEU A 172 17.02 9.59 10.72
N ARG A 173 16.36 10.49 11.46
CA ARG A 173 16.55 11.95 11.35
C ARG A 173 18.01 12.37 11.48
N ASP A 174 18.77 11.71 12.36
CA ASP A 174 20.18 12.02 12.57
C ASP A 174 21.08 11.42 11.48
N LEU A 175 20.58 10.43 10.72
CA LEU A 175 21.32 9.71 9.70
C LEU A 175 21.09 10.24 8.27
N VAL A 176 19.91 10.78 7.97
CA VAL A 176 19.53 11.22 6.61
C VAL A 176 19.70 12.72 6.40
N PRO A 177 19.86 13.20 5.15
CA PRO A 177 19.77 14.62 4.84
C PRO A 177 18.42 15.21 5.27
N PRO A 178 18.35 16.49 5.71
CA PRO A 178 17.09 17.16 6.10
C PRO A 178 16.02 17.24 5.01
N THR A 179 16.38 16.94 3.77
CA THR A 179 15.52 16.88 2.57
C THR A 179 14.78 15.55 2.43
N VAL A 180 15.17 14.51 3.16
CA VAL A 180 14.48 13.21 3.19
C VAL A 180 13.28 13.29 4.13
N PRO A 181 12.03 13.08 3.63
CA PRO A 181 10.86 13.10 4.48
C PRO A 181 10.81 11.93 5.46
N LEU A 182 10.44 12.24 6.70
CA LEU A 182 10.15 11.27 7.74
C LEU A 182 8.64 11.24 8.00
N VAL A 183 8.09 10.04 8.00
CA VAL A 183 6.64 9.78 7.98
C VAL A 183 6.28 8.86 9.14
N LEU A 184 5.36 9.33 9.99
CA LEU A 184 4.88 8.54 11.14
C LEU A 184 3.56 7.84 10.79
N MET A 185 3.48 6.54 11.02
CA MET A 185 2.29 5.72 10.79
C MET A 185 1.71 5.16 12.09
N THR A 186 0.38 5.09 12.24
CA THR A 186 -0.23 4.45 13.45
C THR A 186 -0.44 2.95 13.31
N GLY A 187 -0.37 2.40 12.09
CA GLY A 187 -0.85 1.05 11.81
C GLY A 187 -2.36 0.99 11.97
N VAL A 188 -2.88 -0.10 12.53
CA VAL A 188 -4.32 -0.28 12.82
C VAL A 188 -4.77 0.37 14.15
N ARG A 189 -3.88 1.10 14.82
CA ARG A 189 -4.19 1.80 16.07
C ARG A 189 -5.04 3.06 15.79
N PRO A 190 -5.81 3.53 16.78
CA PRO A 190 -6.49 4.82 16.69
C PRO A 190 -5.55 5.96 16.29
N PRO A 191 -6.09 7.06 15.74
CA PRO A 191 -5.30 8.28 15.51
C PRO A 191 -4.60 8.75 16.80
N LEU A 192 -3.47 9.42 16.63
CA LEU A 192 -2.70 9.97 17.76
C LEU A 192 -3.50 11.06 18.48
N ASP A 193 -3.16 11.31 19.75
CA ASP A 193 -3.67 12.50 20.41
C ASP A 193 -3.02 13.73 19.77
N LEU A 194 -3.77 14.83 19.64
CA LEU A 194 -3.23 16.09 19.14
C LEU A 194 -2.03 16.58 19.98
N ALA A 195 -2.03 16.27 21.28
CA ALA A 195 -0.91 16.57 22.17
C ALA A 195 0.39 15.86 21.77
N ASP A 196 0.33 14.68 21.14
CA ASP A 196 1.51 13.92 20.72
C ASP A 196 2.25 14.62 19.57
N PHE A 197 1.57 15.47 18.81
CA PHE A 197 2.21 16.28 17.75
C PHE A 197 3.07 17.41 18.31
N ALA A 198 2.99 17.72 19.60
CA ALA A 198 3.92 18.65 20.23
C ALA A 198 5.35 18.08 20.15
N GLY A 199 6.25 18.77 19.47
CA GLY A 199 7.63 18.34 19.25
C GLY A 199 7.82 17.33 18.11
N LEU A 200 6.89 16.40 17.87
CA LEU A 200 6.91 15.57 16.65
C LEU A 200 6.70 16.42 15.40
N GLY A 201 5.73 17.33 15.49
CA GLY A 201 5.37 18.28 14.44
C GLY A 201 6.50 19.23 14.05
N ASP A 202 7.61 19.32 14.78
CA ASP A 202 8.73 20.18 14.38
C ASP A 202 9.59 19.57 13.25
N TRP A 203 9.49 18.27 13.01
CA TRP A 203 10.44 17.57 12.13
C TRP A 203 9.84 16.45 11.27
N ILE A 204 8.71 15.84 11.64
CA ILE A 204 8.03 14.91 10.72
C ILE A 204 7.36 15.69 9.58
N SER A 205 7.42 15.11 8.39
CA SER A 205 6.87 15.71 7.16
C SER A 205 5.41 15.31 6.96
N ALA A 206 5.07 14.06 7.25
CA ALA A 206 3.74 13.53 7.10
C ALA A 206 3.36 12.55 8.23
N TYR A 207 2.05 12.35 8.37
CA TYR A 207 1.40 11.45 9.30
C TYR A 207 0.40 10.57 8.54
N VAL A 208 0.47 9.27 8.79
CA VAL A 208 -0.27 8.21 8.10
C VAL A 208 -1.17 7.48 9.10
N PRO A 209 -2.37 8.02 9.40
CA PRO A 209 -3.36 7.36 10.23
C PRO A 209 -4.10 6.29 9.46
N LEU A 210 -4.71 5.34 10.17
CA LEU A 210 -5.73 4.47 9.59
C LEU A 210 -6.87 5.34 9.02
N GLY A 211 -7.21 5.15 7.74
CA GLY A 211 -8.18 5.94 6.98
C GLY A 211 -9.64 5.69 7.31
N ARG A 212 -9.94 5.20 8.52
CA ARG A 212 -11.30 5.05 9.02
C ARG A 212 -11.70 6.35 9.70
N GLU A 213 -12.77 6.99 9.22
CA GLU A 213 -13.49 8.13 9.80
C GLU A 213 -12.65 8.95 10.81
N LEU A 214 -11.72 9.77 10.28
CA LEU A 214 -11.03 10.76 11.11
C LEU A 214 -12.03 11.78 11.66
N PRO A 215 -11.91 12.24 12.92
CA PRO A 215 -12.83 13.23 13.46
C PRO A 215 -12.82 14.54 12.67
N ASP A 216 -13.97 15.20 12.58
CA ASP A 216 -14.07 16.54 11.99
C ASP A 216 -13.06 17.50 12.63
N GLY A 217 -12.34 18.26 11.79
CA GLY A 217 -11.30 19.20 12.23
C GLY A 217 -10.00 18.56 12.71
N TYR A 218 -9.88 17.23 12.74
CA TYR A 218 -8.64 16.55 13.15
C TYR A 218 -7.50 16.84 12.17
N VAL A 219 -7.76 16.78 10.86
CA VAL A 219 -6.75 17.08 9.82
C VAL A 219 -6.26 18.52 9.95
N ASP A 220 -7.17 19.49 10.10
CA ASP A 220 -6.83 20.90 10.32
C ASP A 220 -5.96 21.10 11.57
N ALA A 221 -6.27 20.37 12.66
CA ALA A 221 -5.48 20.43 13.87
C ALA A 221 -4.05 19.89 13.66
N VAL A 222 -3.89 18.77 12.94
CA VAL A 222 -2.57 18.22 12.58
C VAL A 222 -1.81 19.16 11.62
N HIS A 223 -2.52 19.79 10.67
CA HIS A 223 -1.96 20.84 9.81
C HIS A 223 -1.47 22.06 10.61
N GLY A 224 -2.09 22.36 11.75
CA GLY A 224 -1.61 23.37 12.70
C GLY A 224 -0.19 23.12 13.23
N HIS A 225 0.28 21.87 13.17
CA HIS A 225 1.66 21.46 13.46
C HIS A 225 2.55 21.38 12.21
N GLY A 226 2.05 21.86 11.06
CA GLY A 226 2.72 21.82 9.77
C GLY A 226 2.97 20.42 9.23
N VAL A 227 2.21 19.41 9.68
CA VAL A 227 2.37 18.00 9.30
C VAL A 227 1.32 17.65 8.26
N ARG A 228 1.72 17.00 7.16
CA ARG A 228 0.78 16.49 6.14
C ARG A 228 0.03 15.26 6.66
N VAL A 229 -1.20 15.03 6.20
CA VAL A 229 -2.00 13.85 6.57
C VAL A 229 -2.31 13.01 5.34
N LEU A 230 -1.91 11.73 5.37
CA LEU A 230 -2.01 10.78 4.26
C LEU A 230 -2.64 9.46 4.77
N PRO A 231 -3.96 9.39 4.94
CA PRO A 231 -4.59 8.21 5.52
C PRO A 231 -4.39 6.94 4.69
N TRP A 232 -4.30 5.79 5.35
CA TRP A 232 -4.07 4.47 4.73
C TRP A 232 -5.03 3.39 5.24
N THR A 233 -5.32 2.32 4.51
CA THR A 233 -5.39 2.31 3.04
C THR A 233 -6.78 2.76 2.65
N VAL A 234 -6.90 3.77 1.79
CA VAL A 234 -8.19 4.33 1.37
C VAL A 234 -8.46 3.91 -0.07
N ASP A 235 -9.24 2.85 -0.21
CA ASP A 235 -9.56 2.24 -1.50
C ASP A 235 -10.95 2.62 -2.01
N ALA A 236 -11.90 2.75 -1.10
CA ALA A 236 -13.30 3.01 -1.44
C ALA A 236 -13.50 4.43 -1.97
N PRO A 237 -14.30 4.60 -3.02
CA PRO A 237 -14.58 5.91 -3.57
C PRO A 237 -15.08 6.96 -2.59
N GLU A 238 -16.06 6.57 -1.80
CA GLU A 238 -16.66 7.38 -0.76
C GLU A 238 -15.63 7.70 0.33
N GLY A 239 -14.73 6.76 0.63
CA GLY A 239 -13.60 6.97 1.54
C GLY A 239 -12.61 8.02 1.04
N VAL A 240 -12.21 7.94 -0.24
CA VAL A 240 -11.31 8.96 -0.84
C VAL A 240 -11.98 10.34 -0.83
N ALA A 241 -13.26 10.41 -1.20
CA ALA A 241 -14.02 11.66 -1.17
C ALA A 241 -14.16 12.21 0.27
N ALA A 242 -14.40 11.35 1.26
CA ALA A 242 -14.49 11.74 2.65
C ALA A 242 -13.16 12.29 3.18
N MET A 243 -12.03 11.61 2.90
CA MET A 243 -10.71 12.10 3.30
C MET A 243 -10.36 13.42 2.60
N ALA A 244 -10.71 13.58 1.33
CA ALA A 244 -10.56 14.84 0.62
C ALA A 244 -11.40 15.96 1.25
N ALA A 245 -12.64 15.68 1.64
CA ALA A 245 -13.53 16.64 2.29
C ALA A 245 -13.03 17.08 3.68
N LEU A 246 -12.35 16.18 4.40
CA LEU A 246 -11.65 16.49 5.66
C LEU A 246 -10.34 17.27 5.44
N GLY A 247 -9.91 17.50 4.21
CA GLY A 247 -8.70 18.26 3.89
C GLY A 247 -7.40 17.43 3.89
N ALA A 248 -7.48 16.09 3.82
CA ALA A 248 -6.29 15.25 3.72
C ALA A 248 -5.42 15.63 2.50
N ASP A 249 -4.10 15.55 2.64
CA ASP A 249 -3.16 15.97 1.60
C ASP A 249 -3.03 14.95 0.46
N GLY A 250 -3.49 13.73 0.72
CA GLY A 250 -3.42 12.58 -0.17
C GLY A 250 -3.94 11.34 0.55
N VAL A 251 -3.92 10.20 -0.13
CA VAL A 251 -4.21 8.89 0.48
C VAL A 251 -3.18 7.87 0.02
N ILE A 252 -2.91 6.89 0.88
CA ILE A 252 -2.26 5.64 0.46
C ILE A 252 -3.37 4.70 -0.03
N THR A 253 -3.25 4.19 -1.26
CA THR A 253 -4.34 3.47 -1.92
C THR A 253 -3.83 2.36 -2.83
N ASN A 254 -4.61 1.30 -2.95
CA ASN A 254 -4.44 0.25 -3.94
C ASN A 254 -4.97 0.68 -5.32
N HIS A 255 -5.68 1.82 -5.43
CA HIS A 255 -6.47 2.23 -6.61
C HIS A 255 -6.14 3.64 -7.10
N LEU A 256 -4.92 3.84 -7.58
CA LEU A 256 -4.47 5.11 -8.16
C LEU A 256 -5.40 5.69 -9.24
N PRO A 257 -5.87 4.91 -10.25
CA PRO A 257 -6.63 5.49 -11.36
C PRO A 257 -7.95 6.11 -10.92
N TYR A 258 -8.52 5.58 -9.84
CA TYR A 258 -9.75 6.07 -9.24
C TYR A 258 -9.48 7.23 -8.26
N ALA A 259 -8.52 7.05 -7.33
CA ALA A 259 -8.36 7.96 -6.21
C ALA A 259 -7.81 9.32 -6.64
N ALA A 260 -6.91 9.36 -7.62
CA ALA A 260 -6.26 10.60 -8.03
C ALA A 260 -7.23 11.62 -8.65
N PRO A 261 -8.16 11.25 -9.56
CA PRO A 261 -9.20 12.16 -10.03
C PRO A 261 -10.10 12.70 -8.91
N VAL A 262 -10.50 11.87 -7.95
CA VAL A 262 -11.38 12.28 -6.85
C VAL A 262 -10.70 13.26 -5.91
N LEU A 263 -9.43 13.02 -5.55
CA LEU A 263 -8.63 13.99 -4.78
C LEU A 263 -8.46 15.34 -5.52
N ARG A 264 -8.50 15.34 -6.85
CA ARG A 264 -8.42 16.56 -7.68
C ARG A 264 -9.77 17.23 -7.92
N GLY A 265 -10.86 16.70 -7.35
CA GLY A 265 -12.20 17.23 -7.51
C GLY A 265 -12.86 16.93 -8.87
N ASP A 266 -12.34 15.94 -9.61
CA ASP A 266 -12.91 15.48 -10.89
C ASP A 266 -13.26 13.99 -10.85
N PRO A 267 -14.43 13.61 -10.32
CA PRO A 267 -14.88 12.22 -10.32
C PRO A 267 -15.45 11.77 -11.68
N SER A 268 -15.44 12.61 -12.73
CA SER A 268 -16.25 12.39 -13.94
C SER A 268 -15.73 11.31 -14.90
N GLY A 269 -14.46 10.88 -14.76
CA GLY A 269 -13.83 9.82 -15.56
C GLY A 269 -14.13 8.39 -15.07
N LEU A 270 -14.95 8.24 -14.03
CA LEU A 270 -15.20 6.97 -13.37
C LEU A 270 -16.35 6.23 -14.04
N ALA A 271 -16.04 5.33 -14.97
CA ALA A 271 -16.99 4.30 -15.37
C ALA A 271 -17.21 3.38 -14.16
N ARG A 272 -18.25 3.63 -13.37
CA ARG A 272 -18.78 2.66 -12.41
C ARG A 272 -19.44 1.56 -13.24
N THR A 273 -18.92 0.34 -13.19
CA THR A 273 -19.74 -0.82 -13.58
C THR A 273 -20.85 -0.93 -12.53
N PRO A 274 -22.13 -0.91 -12.88
CA PRO A 274 -23.20 -0.92 -11.89
C PRO A 274 -23.44 -2.34 -11.38
N VAL A 275 -22.57 -2.84 -10.51
CA VAL A 275 -22.86 -4.01 -9.66
C VAL A 275 -22.86 -3.54 -8.23
N ARG A 276 -24.02 -3.58 -7.60
CA ARG A 276 -24.19 -3.10 -6.25
C ARG A 276 -24.20 -4.28 -5.29
N VAL A 277 -23.18 -4.40 -4.46
CA VAL A 277 -23.18 -5.40 -3.38
C VAL A 277 -24.25 -5.02 -2.35
N ALA A 278 -25.45 -5.60 -2.46
CA ALA A 278 -26.61 -5.17 -1.69
C ALA A 278 -26.55 -5.56 -0.21
N ARG A 279 -25.92 -6.70 0.10
CA ARG A 279 -25.73 -7.16 1.48
C ARG A 279 -24.64 -8.21 1.53
N ALA A 280 -23.61 -7.93 2.29
CA ALA A 280 -22.55 -8.88 2.52
C ALA A 280 -22.44 -9.07 4.02
N SER A 281 -22.95 -10.20 4.51
CA SER A 281 -23.04 -10.47 5.94
C SER A 281 -21.94 -11.44 6.32
N VAL A 282 -21.07 -11.04 7.22
CA VAL A 282 -20.16 -11.99 7.91
C VAL A 282 -20.74 -12.39 9.29
N PRO A 283 -21.87 -13.12 9.33
CA PRO A 283 -22.03 -14.16 10.32
C PRO A 283 -21.79 -15.48 9.58
N ASP A 284 -20.59 -16.02 9.75
CA ASP A 284 -20.33 -17.46 9.68
C ASP A 284 -20.84 -18.21 8.43
N GLU A 285 -20.46 -17.82 7.18
CA GLU A 285 -20.13 -18.76 6.06
C GLU A 285 -20.27 -18.22 4.60
N TYR A 286 -20.91 -17.07 4.30
CA TYR A 286 -21.16 -16.66 2.88
C TYR A 286 -21.16 -15.15 2.57
N THR A 287 -20.81 -14.81 1.32
CA THR A 287 -20.92 -13.48 0.67
C THR A 287 -22.06 -13.48 -0.35
N VAL A 288 -22.88 -12.43 -0.42
CA VAL A 288 -23.94 -12.28 -1.43
C VAL A 288 -23.68 -11.05 -2.30
N LEU A 289 -23.71 -11.22 -3.62
CA LEU A 289 -23.56 -10.16 -4.62
C LEU A 289 -24.87 -10.04 -5.41
N THR A 290 -25.35 -8.82 -5.65
CA THR A 290 -26.55 -8.56 -6.46
C THR A 290 -26.17 -7.62 -7.60
N ALA A 291 -26.59 -7.91 -8.84
CA ALA A 291 -26.30 -7.02 -9.96
C ALA A 291 -27.47 -6.06 -10.24
N ASP A 292 -27.20 -4.78 -10.53
CA ASP A 292 -28.25 -3.83 -10.93
C ASP A 292 -28.60 -3.94 -12.44
N ALA A 293 -27.72 -4.59 -13.20
CA ALA A 293 -27.89 -4.90 -14.62
C ALA A 293 -27.29 -6.29 -14.93
N ASP A 294 -27.68 -6.89 -16.06
CA ASP A 294 -27.05 -8.12 -16.53
C ASP A 294 -25.52 -7.92 -16.65
N THR A 295 -24.76 -8.66 -15.85
CA THR A 295 -23.32 -8.47 -15.71
C THR A 295 -22.59 -9.78 -15.96
N ASP A 296 -21.64 -9.76 -16.89
CA ASP A 296 -20.69 -10.84 -17.08
C ASP A 296 -19.60 -10.78 -16.00
N LEU A 297 -19.58 -11.80 -15.12
CA LEU A 297 -18.63 -11.94 -14.02
C LEU A 297 -17.36 -12.69 -14.43
N GLY A 298 -17.21 -13.07 -15.70
CA GLY A 298 -16.03 -13.73 -16.23
C GLY A 298 -14.74 -12.95 -15.89
N GLY A 299 -13.88 -13.55 -15.08
CA GLY A 299 -12.61 -12.94 -14.66
C GLY A 299 -12.72 -11.90 -13.54
N TRP A 300 -13.85 -11.82 -12.82
CA TRP A 300 -14.01 -10.96 -11.66
C TRP A 300 -13.46 -11.61 -10.38
N ALA A 301 -13.06 -10.82 -9.39
CA ALA A 301 -12.58 -11.31 -8.10
C ALA A 301 -12.96 -10.40 -6.92
N LEU A 302 -13.21 -10.99 -5.74
CA LEU A 302 -13.17 -10.30 -4.45
C LEU A 302 -11.73 -10.24 -3.96
N ARG A 303 -11.30 -9.11 -3.39
CA ARG A 303 -9.99 -8.99 -2.74
C ARG A 303 -10.04 -8.25 -1.40
N ASN A 304 -9.20 -8.66 -0.46
CA ASN A 304 -9.02 -7.96 0.81
C ASN A 304 -7.87 -6.93 0.75
N GLN A 305 -7.60 -6.27 1.89
CA GLN A 305 -6.50 -5.32 2.07
C GLN A 305 -5.09 -5.92 1.92
N LEU A 306 -4.96 -7.26 1.99
CA LEU A 306 -3.73 -8.00 1.74
C LEU A 306 -3.66 -8.55 0.31
N MET A 307 -4.54 -8.09 -0.58
CA MET A 307 -4.63 -8.49 -1.99
C MET A 307 -4.87 -9.99 -2.23
N GLU A 308 -5.27 -10.73 -1.19
CA GLU A 308 -5.72 -12.11 -1.30
C GLU A 308 -7.06 -12.15 -2.03
N ARG A 309 -7.27 -13.17 -2.86
CA ARG A 309 -8.39 -13.18 -3.81
C ARG A 309 -9.26 -14.39 -3.72
N GLN A 310 -10.54 -14.16 -3.98
CA GLN A 310 -11.51 -15.18 -4.32
C GLN A 310 -12.10 -14.85 -5.70
N TRP A 311 -11.79 -15.66 -6.71
CA TRP A 311 -12.35 -15.50 -8.06
C TRP A 311 -13.84 -15.82 -8.08
N LEU A 312 -14.61 -15.02 -8.80
CA LEU A 312 -16.02 -15.27 -9.05
C LEU A 312 -16.18 -16.35 -10.14
N PRO A 313 -17.31 -17.08 -10.13
CA PRO A 313 -17.62 -18.01 -11.20
C PRO A 313 -17.76 -17.28 -12.54
N ASP A 314 -17.30 -17.93 -13.61
CA ASP A 314 -17.45 -17.47 -14.99
C ASP A 314 -18.93 -17.61 -15.41
N THR A 315 -19.72 -16.58 -15.13
CA THR A 315 -21.18 -16.58 -15.32
C THR A 315 -21.73 -15.18 -15.54
N THR A 316 -22.92 -15.08 -16.13
CA THR A 316 -23.67 -13.83 -16.22
C THR A 316 -24.67 -13.75 -15.06
N LEU A 317 -24.51 -12.75 -14.19
CA LEU A 317 -25.48 -12.44 -13.14
C LEU A 317 -26.54 -11.50 -13.69
N ALA A 318 -27.79 -11.98 -13.76
CA ALA A 318 -28.91 -11.18 -14.24
C ALA A 318 -29.25 -10.03 -13.29
N ALA A 319 -29.83 -8.95 -13.82
CA ALA A 319 -30.30 -7.82 -13.01
C ALA A 319 -31.25 -8.28 -11.89
N GLY A 320 -30.93 -7.91 -10.64
CA GLY A 320 -31.68 -8.27 -9.43
C GLY A 320 -31.48 -9.71 -8.93
N ALA A 321 -30.63 -10.51 -9.58
CA ALA A 321 -30.29 -11.85 -9.11
C ALA A 321 -29.15 -11.82 -8.08
N ASP A 322 -29.19 -12.77 -7.15
CA ASP A 322 -28.18 -12.95 -6.12
C ASP A 322 -27.19 -14.06 -6.50
N LEU A 323 -25.91 -13.77 -6.36
CA LEU A 323 -24.82 -14.73 -6.34
C LEU A 323 -24.38 -14.95 -4.90
N VAL A 324 -24.58 -16.16 -4.38
CA VAL A 324 -24.12 -16.56 -3.04
C VAL A 324 -22.83 -17.36 -3.18
N MET A 325 -21.78 -16.93 -2.49
CA MET A 325 -20.47 -17.56 -2.47
C MET A 325 -20.02 -17.84 -1.04
N PRO A 326 -19.14 -18.82 -0.78
CA PRO A 326 -18.50 -18.96 0.52
C PRO A 326 -17.84 -17.65 0.94
N ALA A 327 -17.88 -17.32 2.22
CA ALA A 327 -17.14 -16.20 2.75
C ALA A 327 -15.64 -16.43 2.48
N PRO A 328 -14.86 -15.36 2.21
CA PRO A 328 -13.42 -15.46 2.22
C PRO A 328 -12.94 -16.05 3.55
N ASP A 329 -11.83 -16.79 3.53
CA ASP A 329 -11.21 -17.35 4.73
C ASP A 329 -11.18 -16.29 5.86
N PRO A 330 -11.62 -16.60 7.09
CA PRO A 330 -11.53 -15.66 8.21
C PRO A 330 -10.13 -15.07 8.42
N ALA A 331 -9.07 -15.81 8.09
CA ALA A 331 -7.70 -15.27 8.08
C ALA A 331 -7.53 -14.06 7.14
N TYR A 332 -8.34 -13.99 6.07
CA TYR A 332 -8.41 -12.88 5.12
C TYR A 332 -9.18 -11.66 5.66
N LEU A 333 -9.95 -11.82 6.74
CA LEU A 333 -10.81 -10.78 7.33
C LEU A 333 -10.21 -10.17 8.60
N ASP A 334 -9.48 -10.97 9.39
CA ASP A 334 -9.13 -10.63 10.78
C ASP A 334 -8.02 -9.57 10.97
N ASN A 335 -7.18 -9.28 9.96
CA ASN A 335 -5.96 -8.48 10.20
C ASN A 335 -6.07 -6.98 9.92
N TYR A 336 -7.01 -6.53 9.07
CA TYR A 336 -7.08 -5.12 8.63
C TYR A 336 -8.52 -4.57 8.53
N GLY A 337 -9.48 -5.37 8.99
CA GLY A 337 -10.90 -5.08 9.19
C GLY A 337 -11.74 -5.10 7.91
N ASP A 338 -12.68 -6.06 7.87
CA ASP A 338 -13.96 -6.15 7.16
C ASP A 338 -14.13 -5.61 5.71
N THR A 339 -13.11 -5.12 5.01
CA THR A 339 -13.33 -4.51 3.68
C THR A 339 -12.84 -5.43 2.55
N LEU A 340 -13.79 -5.98 1.79
CA LEU A 340 -13.55 -6.75 0.57
C LEU A 340 -14.02 -5.97 -0.66
N THR A 341 -13.12 -5.74 -1.60
CA THR A 341 -13.35 -4.98 -2.84
C THR A 341 -13.65 -5.93 -4.00
N LEU A 342 -14.69 -5.64 -4.78
CA LEU A 342 -15.01 -6.36 -6.01
C LEU A 342 -14.29 -5.72 -7.21
N TYR A 343 -13.61 -6.57 -8.00
CA TYR A 343 -12.84 -6.16 -9.18
C TYR A 343 -13.36 -6.86 -10.43
N ASP A 344 -13.42 -6.10 -11.52
CA ASP A 344 -13.58 -6.63 -12.87
C ASP A 344 -12.21 -7.02 -13.51
N PRO A 345 -12.19 -7.64 -14.70
CA PRO A 345 -10.95 -8.04 -15.39
C PRO A 345 -10.06 -6.87 -15.82
N THR A 346 -10.60 -5.64 -15.81
CA THR A 346 -9.87 -4.41 -16.12
C THR A 346 -9.23 -3.79 -14.88
N GLY A 347 -9.55 -4.31 -13.69
CA GLY A 347 -9.10 -3.80 -12.40
C GLY A 347 -9.95 -2.63 -11.90
N ALA A 348 -11.11 -2.37 -12.51
CA ALA A 348 -12.03 -1.35 -12.03
C ALA A 348 -12.73 -1.83 -10.75
N VAL A 349 -12.82 -0.93 -9.76
CA VAL A 349 -13.54 -1.15 -8.51
C VAL A 349 -15.02 -0.91 -8.76
N VAL A 350 -15.84 -1.90 -8.42
CA VAL A 350 -17.24 -1.92 -8.83
C VAL A 350 -18.19 -1.41 -7.74
N ASP A 351 -17.94 -1.76 -6.47
CA ASP A 351 -18.52 -1.11 -5.28
C ASP A 351 -17.93 -1.74 -4.01
N LEU A 352 -18.01 -1.04 -2.87
CA LEU A 352 -17.42 -1.43 -1.59
C LEU A 352 -18.35 -1.19 -0.40
N HIS A 353 -18.48 -2.19 0.48
CA HIS A 353 -18.42 -2.14 1.96
C HIS A 353 -19.15 -3.34 2.58
N PHE A 354 -18.43 -4.16 3.35
CA PHE A 354 -19.04 -4.99 4.39
C PHE A 354 -18.85 -4.19 5.68
N TYR A 355 -19.96 -3.79 6.31
CA TYR A 355 -19.92 -3.38 7.71
C TYR A 355 -20.41 -4.58 8.53
N ARG A 356 -19.67 -4.96 9.57
CA ARG A 356 -20.30 -5.55 10.73
C ARG A 356 -21.13 -4.51 11.46
#